data_AF-A0A4P9UT06-F1
#
_entry.id   AF-A0A4P9UT06-F1
#
_cell.length_a   1.000
_cell.length_b   1.000
_cell.length_c   1.000
_cell.angle_alpha   90.00
_cell.angle_beta   90.00
_cell.angle_gamma   90.00
#
_symmetry.space_group_name_H-M   'P 1'
#
loop_
_entity.id
_entity.type
_entity.pdbx_description
1 polymer ?
#
loop_
_entity_poly.entity_id
_entity_poly.type
_entity_poly.pdbx_seq_one_letter_code
_entity_poly.pdbx_strand_id
1 'polypeptide(L)'
;MNSFAIKGLTSFKYALEANYYVSLAVSVAAATLSFTNDQTFFELNSDLYGPLSNNIKIMMIYIVLAELSMFAYCFMKQSYKELTAAGLFLILLSGALEFYGRVNQIPIDHTYRLFFLYAGLSHIAYGLLSFLPVKQEHDGQHVEES
;
A
#
# COMPACT_ATOMS: atom_id res chain seq x y z
N MET A 1 1.72 -29.02 -15.27
CA MET A 1 2.09 -27.60 -15.41
C MET A 1 3.59 -27.55 -15.70
N ASN A 2 4.03 -26.86 -16.75
CA ASN A 2 5.45 -26.90 -17.18
C ASN A 2 6.35 -26.25 -16.10
N SER A 3 7.55 -26.80 -15.84
CA SER A 3 8.48 -26.32 -14.79
C SER A 3 8.79 -24.82 -14.94
N PHE A 4 8.87 -24.34 -16.18
CA PHE A 4 9.05 -22.93 -16.50
C PHE A 4 7.87 -22.04 -16.03
N ALA A 5 6.63 -22.51 -16.19
CA ALA A 5 5.44 -21.77 -15.76
C ALA A 5 5.36 -21.67 -14.23
N ILE A 6 5.78 -22.72 -13.52
CA ILE A 6 5.83 -22.73 -12.04
C ILE A 6 6.87 -21.72 -11.55
N LYS A 7 8.09 -21.77 -12.10
CA LYS A 7 9.17 -20.82 -11.75
C LYS A 7 8.76 -19.38 -12.04
N GLY A 8 8.16 -19.12 -13.20
CA GLY A 8 7.66 -17.79 -13.56
C GLY A 8 6.60 -17.26 -12.59
N LEU A 9 5.63 -18.10 -12.21
CA LEU A 9 4.59 -17.73 -11.24
C LEU A 9 5.17 -17.44 -9.86
N THR A 10 6.14 -18.23 -9.40
CA THR A 10 6.82 -18.01 -8.12
C THR A 10 7.63 -16.71 -8.13
N SER A 11 8.40 -16.44 -9.18
CA SER A 11 9.12 -15.17 -9.32
C SER A 11 8.18 -13.95 -9.34
N PHE A 12 7.04 -14.07 -10.03
CA PHE A 12 6.03 -13.02 -10.07
C PHE A 12 5.44 -12.72 -8.67
N LYS A 13 5.15 -13.76 -7.88
CA LYS A 13 4.68 -13.59 -6.49
C LYS A 13 5.69 -12.82 -5.64
N TYR A 14 6.96 -13.21 -5.68
CA TYR A 14 8.00 -12.52 -4.92
C TYR A 14 8.20 -11.07 -5.36
N ALA A 15 8.08 -10.78 -6.67
CA ALA A 15 8.15 -9.41 -7.17
C ALA A 15 7.01 -8.53 -6.63
N LEU A 16 5.79 -9.06 -6.58
CA LEU A 16 4.63 -8.35 -6.02
C LEU A 16 4.74 -8.16 -4.51
N GLU A 17 5.22 -9.16 -3.79
CA GLU A 17 5.50 -9.08 -2.35
C GLU A 17 6.55 -8.01 -2.04
N ALA A 18 7.68 -8.04 -2.76
CA ALA A 18 8.73 -7.03 -2.61
C ALA A 18 8.21 -5.62 -2.92
N ASN A 19 7.43 -5.46 -3.98
CA ASN A 19 6.81 -4.17 -4.32
C ASN A 19 5.86 -3.67 -3.21
N TYR A 20 5.09 -4.56 -2.58
CA TYR A 20 4.25 -4.20 -1.45
C TYR A 20 5.07 -3.71 -0.24
N TYR A 21 6.16 -4.38 0.11
CA TYR A 21 7.05 -3.90 1.19
C TYR A 21 7.71 -2.57 0.86
N VAL A 22 8.13 -2.36 -0.38
CA VAL A 22 8.64 -1.05 -0.84
C VAL A 22 7.56 0.02 -0.70
N SER A 23 6.33 -0.26 -1.11
CA SER A 23 5.21 0.66 -0.95
C SER A 23 4.95 1.05 0.52
N LEU A 24 4.99 0.09 1.45
CA LEU A 24 4.87 0.38 2.88
C LEU A 24 6.03 1.25 3.37
N ALA A 25 7.26 0.91 3.01
CA ALA A 25 8.45 1.69 3.41
C ALA A 25 8.41 3.12 2.88
N VAL A 26 8.01 3.30 1.61
CA VAL A 26 7.80 4.62 0.99
C VAL A 26 6.71 5.40 1.72
N SER A 27 5.63 4.74 2.16
CA SER A 27 4.55 5.40 2.92
C SER A 27 5.02 5.90 4.27
N VAL A 28 5.77 5.08 5.01
CA VAL A 28 6.42 5.49 6.27
C VAL A 28 7.40 6.64 6.05
N ALA A 29 8.24 6.56 5.02
CA ALA A 29 9.19 7.61 4.69
C ALA A 29 8.47 8.91 4.31
N ALA A 30 7.44 8.86 3.47
CA ALA A 30 6.66 10.02 3.06
C ALA A 30 5.97 10.69 4.25
N ALA A 31 5.36 9.92 5.16
CA ALA A 31 4.76 10.48 6.37
C ALA A 31 5.82 11.10 7.29
N THR A 32 6.97 10.47 7.48
CA THR A 32 8.05 10.99 8.34
C THR A 32 8.64 12.29 7.77
N LEU A 33 8.96 12.29 6.47
CA LEU A 33 9.53 13.45 5.76
C LEU A 33 8.54 14.62 5.66
N SER A 34 7.24 14.37 5.69
CA SER A 34 6.21 15.44 5.70
C SER A 34 6.29 16.33 6.96
N PHE A 35 6.97 15.88 8.02
CA PHE A 35 7.16 16.62 9.27
C PHE A 35 8.55 17.23 9.42
N THR A 36 9.51 16.90 8.56
CA THR A 36 10.82 17.55 8.54
C THR A 36 10.76 18.84 7.74
N ASN A 37 11.26 19.95 8.29
CA ASN A 37 11.19 21.27 7.65
C ASN A 37 12.09 21.40 6.41
N ASP A 38 13.12 20.57 6.28
CA ASP A 38 14.17 20.77 5.28
C ASP A 38 13.96 19.97 3.99
N GLN A 39 13.15 18.90 4.02
CA GLN A 39 12.86 18.04 2.87
C GLN A 39 11.46 17.43 3.03
N THR A 40 10.44 18.09 2.48
CA THR A 40 9.09 17.51 2.44
C THR A 40 8.95 16.69 1.16
N PHE A 41 8.47 15.45 1.28
CA PHE A 41 8.17 14.59 0.13
C PHE A 41 7.03 15.15 -0.74
N PHE A 42 6.22 16.04 -0.16
CA PHE A 42 5.13 16.74 -0.82
C PHE A 42 5.34 18.26 -0.71
N GLU A 43 5.08 18.98 -1.79
CA GLU A 43 5.15 20.45 -1.85
C GLU A 43 3.95 21.08 -1.13
N LEU A 44 4.08 21.27 0.19
CA LEU A 44 3.10 21.99 1.00
C LEU A 44 3.46 23.48 1.02
N ASN A 45 2.91 24.25 0.07
CA ASN A 45 3.02 25.71 0.07
C ASN A 45 2.36 26.31 1.32
N SER A 46 3.14 26.61 2.36
CA SER A 46 2.65 27.07 3.68
C SER A 46 1.70 28.26 3.58
N ASP A 47 1.96 29.16 2.63
CA ASP A 47 1.24 30.42 2.45
C ASP A 47 -0.14 30.23 1.81
N LEU A 48 -0.35 29.12 1.10
CA LEU A 48 -1.62 28.77 0.44
C LEU A 48 -2.49 27.84 1.29
N TYR A 49 -1.88 27.10 2.22
CA TYR A 49 -2.56 26.00 2.92
C TYR A 49 -2.94 26.30 4.35
N GLY A 50 -2.29 27.23 5.05
CA GLY A 50 -2.61 27.55 6.45
C GLY A 50 -2.85 26.29 7.32
N PRO A 51 -3.97 26.18 8.07
CA PRO A 51 -4.30 25.00 8.88
C PRO A 51 -4.46 23.68 8.10
N LEU A 52 -4.79 23.75 6.81
CA LEU A 52 -5.00 22.56 5.97
C LEU A 52 -3.69 21.78 5.74
N SER A 53 -2.55 22.47 5.68
CA SER A 53 -1.22 21.82 5.59
C SER A 53 -1.01 20.87 6.75
N ASN A 54 -1.30 21.31 7.98
CA ASN A 54 -1.17 20.48 9.16
C ASN A 54 -2.16 19.31 9.16
N ASN A 55 -3.39 19.53 8.69
CA ASN A 55 -4.38 18.47 8.59
C ASN A 55 -3.96 17.36 7.60
N ILE A 56 -3.37 17.73 6.46
CA ILE A 56 -2.86 16.75 5.48
C ILE A 56 -1.68 15.97 6.06
N LYS A 57 -0.76 16.64 6.79
CA LYS A 57 0.34 15.97 7.48
C LYS A 57 -0.16 14.95 8.52
N ILE A 58 -1.15 15.33 9.34
CA ILE A 58 -1.77 14.43 10.32
C ILE A 58 -2.51 13.28 9.62
N MET A 59 -3.21 13.56 8.53
CA MET A 59 -3.87 12.53 7.70
C MET A 59 -2.86 11.48 7.22
N MET A 60 -1.68 11.90 6.74
CA MET A 60 -0.61 10.98 6.33
C MET A 60 -0.15 10.05 7.46
N ILE A 61 -0.02 10.57 8.70
CA ILE A 61 0.29 9.73 9.87
C ILE A 61 -0.80 8.69 10.08
N TYR A 62 -2.07 9.10 10.07
CA TYR A 62 -3.18 8.16 10.30
C TYR A 62 -3.25 7.09 9.23
N ILE A 63 -2.97 7.44 7.97
CA ILE A 63 -2.91 6.46 6.88
C ILE A 63 -1.80 5.45 7.11
N VAL A 64 -0.57 5.89 7.42
CA VAL A 64 0.54 4.97 7.69
C VAL A 64 0.28 4.09 8.90
N LEU A 65 -0.29 4.64 9.98
CA LEU A 65 -0.66 3.83 11.15
C LEU A 65 -1.73 2.79 10.78
N ALA A 66 -2.71 3.14 9.96
CA ALA A 66 -3.71 2.20 9.46
C ALA A 66 -3.08 1.12 8.58
N GLU A 67 -2.18 1.49 7.65
CA GLU A 67 -1.46 0.55 6.79
C GLU A 67 -0.59 -0.42 7.60
N LEU A 68 0.17 0.08 8.59
CA LEU A 68 0.99 -0.77 9.47
C LEU A 68 0.14 -1.69 10.35
N SER A 69 -1.00 -1.20 10.85
CA SER A 69 -1.94 -2.02 11.63
C SER A 69 -2.56 -3.13 10.77
N MET A 70 -2.93 -2.79 9.53
CA MET A 70 -3.47 -3.73 8.56
C MET A 70 -2.42 -4.77 8.14
N PHE A 71 -1.18 -4.33 7.91
CA PHE A 71 -0.05 -5.20 7.64
C PHE A 71 0.18 -6.19 8.78
N ALA A 72 0.25 -5.70 10.03
CA ALA A 72 0.42 -6.55 11.21
C ALA A 72 -0.72 -7.56 11.34
N TYR A 73 -1.97 -7.14 11.14
CA TYR A 73 -3.14 -8.03 11.15
C TYR A 73 -3.03 -9.13 10.08
N CYS A 74 -2.74 -8.77 8.83
CA CYS A 74 -2.60 -9.72 7.73
C CYS A 74 -1.44 -10.70 7.97
N PHE A 75 -0.33 -10.20 8.49
CA PHE A 75 0.85 -11.00 8.83
C PHE A 75 0.54 -12.03 9.93
N MET A 76 -0.18 -11.64 10.98
CA MET A 76 -0.61 -12.56 12.04
C MET A 76 -1.62 -13.60 11.53
N LYS A 77 -2.54 -13.19 10.65
CA LYS A 77 -3.57 -14.06 10.07
C LYS A 77 -3.04 -14.99 8.97
N GLN A 78 -1.85 -14.73 8.42
CA GLN A 78 -1.29 -15.39 7.24
C GLN A 78 -2.24 -15.30 6.02
N SER A 79 -2.98 -14.18 5.93
CA SER A 79 -3.92 -13.88 4.84
C SER A 79 -3.79 -12.41 4.47
N TYR A 80 -3.61 -12.14 3.18
CA TYR A 80 -3.39 -10.80 2.65
C TYR A 80 -4.58 -10.28 1.83
N LYS A 81 -5.70 -11.04 1.79
CA LYS A 81 -6.90 -10.70 1.01
C LYS A 81 -7.45 -9.31 1.35
N GLU A 82 -7.40 -8.95 2.61
CA GLU A 82 -7.89 -7.68 3.13
C GLU A 82 -7.12 -6.48 2.59
N LEU A 83 -5.87 -6.67 2.14
CA LEU A 83 -5.09 -5.63 1.48
C LEU A 83 -5.71 -5.15 0.17
N THR A 84 -6.51 -5.99 -0.51
CA THR A 84 -7.24 -5.54 -1.71
C THR A 84 -8.23 -4.43 -1.38
N ALA A 85 -8.94 -4.53 -0.26
CA ALA A 85 -9.87 -3.48 0.18
C ALA A 85 -9.13 -2.21 0.62
N ALA A 86 -8.02 -2.37 1.36
CA ALA A 86 -7.16 -1.24 1.75
C ALA A 86 -6.61 -0.51 0.51
N GLY A 87 -6.16 -1.24 -0.51
CA GLY A 87 -5.65 -0.65 -1.73
C GLY A 87 -6.71 0.10 -2.54
N LEU A 88 -7.94 -0.42 -2.60
CA LEU A 88 -9.08 0.31 -3.19
C LEU A 88 -9.35 1.61 -2.45
N PHE A 89 -9.32 1.60 -1.11
CA PHE A 89 -9.48 2.80 -0.30
C PHE A 89 -8.41 3.86 -0.63
N LEU A 90 -7.14 3.47 -0.78
CA LEU A 90 -6.06 4.37 -1.14
C LEU A 90 -6.25 4.98 -2.55
N ILE A 91 -6.69 4.19 -3.53
CA ILE A 91 -7.01 4.70 -4.87
C ILE A 91 -8.16 5.70 -4.81
N LEU A 92 -9.22 5.40 -4.04
CA LEU A 92 -10.34 6.32 -3.85
C LEU A 92 -9.89 7.62 -3.18
N LEU A 93 -8.99 7.54 -2.20
CA LEU A 93 -8.42 8.70 -1.54
C LEU A 93 -7.62 9.59 -2.51
N SER A 94 -6.87 8.98 -3.43
CA SER A 94 -6.16 9.69 -4.51
C SER A 94 -7.12 10.57 -5.32
N GLY A 95 -8.23 10.00 -5.78
CA GLY A 95 -9.26 10.73 -6.52
C GLY A 95 -10.02 11.75 -5.66
N ALA A 96 -10.31 11.41 -4.41
CA ALA A 96 -11.04 12.28 -3.48
C ALA A 96 -10.25 13.56 -3.16
N LEU A 97 -8.93 13.45 -2.96
CA LEU A 97 -8.08 14.60 -2.67
C LEU A 97 -7.99 15.54 -3.88
N GLU A 98 -7.83 15.00 -5.10
CA GLU A 98 -7.83 15.81 -6.33
C GLU A 98 -9.20 16.50 -6.55
N PHE A 99 -10.30 15.77 -6.34
CA PHE A 99 -11.64 16.31 -6.45
C PHE A 99 -11.90 17.43 -5.44
N TYR A 100 -11.55 17.20 -4.16
CA TYR A 100 -11.69 18.19 -3.10
C TYR A 100 -10.88 19.46 -3.40
N GLY A 101 -9.63 19.30 -3.85
CA GLY A 101 -8.78 20.40 -4.27
C GLY A 101 -9.41 21.22 -5.39
N ARG A 102 -9.90 20.56 -6.44
CA ARG A 102 -10.53 21.23 -7.58
C ARG A 102 -11.80 22.00 -7.20
N VAL A 103 -12.68 21.39 -6.41
CA VAL A 103 -13.95 22.03 -5.99
C VAL A 103 -13.70 23.26 -5.13
N ASN A 104 -12.72 23.21 -4.24
CA ASN A 104 -12.40 24.29 -3.30
C ASN A 104 -11.32 25.25 -3.82
N GLN A 105 -10.85 25.07 -5.07
CA GLN A 105 -9.78 25.86 -5.68
C GLN A 105 -8.47 25.84 -4.84
N ILE A 106 -8.20 24.70 -4.19
CA ILE A 106 -7.01 24.48 -3.38
C ILE A 106 -5.98 23.72 -4.24
N PRO A 107 -4.77 24.24 -4.43
CA PRO A 107 -3.77 23.62 -5.30
C PRO A 107 -3.12 22.41 -4.64
N ILE A 108 -3.67 21.21 -4.84
CA ILE A 108 -3.13 19.94 -4.33
C ILE A 108 -1.89 19.52 -5.12
N ASP A 109 -0.80 19.20 -4.41
CA ASP A 109 0.41 18.64 -5.02
C ASP A 109 0.09 17.31 -5.72
N HIS A 110 0.46 17.22 -7.00
CA HIS A 110 0.29 16.04 -7.84
C HIS A 110 1.00 14.81 -7.31
N THR A 111 2.03 14.98 -6.48
CA THR A 111 2.77 13.90 -5.83
C THR A 111 1.87 13.07 -4.90
N TYR A 112 0.87 13.69 -4.25
CA TYR A 112 -0.13 12.93 -3.46
C TYR A 112 -0.90 11.93 -4.31
N ARG A 113 -1.30 12.33 -5.53
CA ARG A 113 -2.06 11.46 -6.42
C ARG A 113 -1.24 10.23 -6.80
N LEU A 114 0.01 10.45 -7.22
CA LEU A 114 0.94 9.39 -7.60
C LEU A 114 1.24 8.48 -6.42
N PHE A 115 1.48 9.05 -5.24
CA PHE A 115 1.71 8.32 -4.00
C PHE A 115 0.55 7.37 -3.67
N PHE A 116 -0.67 7.88 -3.55
CA PHE A 116 -1.83 7.06 -3.18
C PHE A 116 -2.21 6.05 -4.25
N LEU A 117 -2.03 6.39 -5.53
CA LEU A 117 -2.27 5.45 -6.63
C LEU A 117 -1.26 4.31 -6.61
N TYR A 118 0.03 4.60 -6.46
CA TYR A 118 1.09 3.59 -6.35
C TYR A 118 0.87 2.70 -5.13
N ALA A 119 0.61 3.30 -3.97
CA ALA A 119 0.35 2.56 -2.75
C ALA A 119 -0.88 1.65 -2.89
N GLY A 120 -1.98 2.19 -3.42
CA GLY A 120 -3.21 1.45 -3.63
C GLY A 120 -3.08 0.28 -4.60
N LEU A 121 -2.40 0.48 -5.73
CA LEU A 121 -2.13 -0.59 -6.69
C LEU A 121 -1.21 -1.67 -6.11
N SER A 122 -0.21 -1.28 -5.33
CA SER A 122 0.70 -2.22 -4.66
C SER A 122 -0.04 -3.11 -3.66
N HIS A 123 -0.95 -2.54 -2.87
CA HIS A 123 -1.83 -3.27 -1.95
C HIS A 123 -2.79 -4.22 -2.68
N ILE A 124 -3.42 -3.75 -3.77
CA ILE A 124 -4.32 -4.58 -4.58
C ILE A 124 -3.57 -5.75 -5.19
N ALA A 125 -2.42 -5.49 -5.82
CA ALA A 125 -1.66 -6.52 -6.52
C ALA A 125 -1.21 -7.63 -5.56
N TYR A 126 -0.70 -7.27 -4.37
CA TYR A 126 -0.32 -8.25 -3.36
C TYR A 126 -1.52 -8.96 -2.74
N GLY A 127 -2.60 -8.24 -2.42
CA GLY A 127 -3.82 -8.85 -1.89
C GLY A 127 -4.47 -9.85 -2.85
N LEU A 128 -4.45 -9.56 -4.16
CA LEU A 128 -4.98 -10.43 -5.21
C LEU A 128 -4.24 -11.76 -5.32
N LEU A 129 -2.97 -11.86 -4.87
CA LEU A 129 -2.26 -13.14 -4.80
C LEU A 129 -2.96 -14.16 -3.91
N SER A 130 -3.71 -13.70 -2.90
CA SER A 130 -4.46 -14.57 -1.97
C SER A 130 -5.62 -15.32 -2.67
N PHE A 131 -6.02 -14.89 -3.86
CA PHE A 131 -7.06 -15.54 -4.66
C PHE A 131 -6.50 -16.46 -5.74
N LEU A 132 -5.18 -16.46 -5.96
CA LEU A 132 -4.57 -17.38 -6.90
C LEU A 132 -4.52 -18.79 -6.29
N PRO A 133 -4.93 -19.84 -7.02
CA PRO A 133 -4.84 -21.20 -6.53
C PRO A 133 -3.36 -21.58 -6.43
N VAL A 134 -2.79 -21.48 -5.23
CA VAL A 134 -1.52 -22.12 -4.93
C VAL A 134 -1.86 -23.56 -4.60
N LYS A 135 -1.57 -24.46 -5.54
CA LYS A 135 -1.61 -25.89 -5.25
C LYS A 135 -0.63 -26.11 -4.10
N GLN A 136 -1.14 -26.32 -2.89
CA GLN A 136 -0.32 -26.81 -1.79
C GLN A 136 0.23 -28.15 -2.26
N GLU A 137 1.54 -28.25 -2.47
CA GLU A 137 2.19 -29.54 -2.41
C GLU A 137 1.97 -30.02 -0.98
N HIS A 138 0.96 -30.86 -0.83
CA HIS A 138 0.76 -31.68 0.35
C HIS A 138 1.95 -32.61 0.37
N ASP A 139 2.98 -32.23 1.12
CA ASP A 139 4.11 -33.08 1.41
C ASP A 139 3.54 -34.32 2.11
N GLY A 140 3.57 -35.43 1.40
CA GLY A 140 3.01 -36.68 1.86
C GLY A 140 3.97 -37.32 2.84
N GLN A 141 3.64 -37.30 4.13
CA GLN A 141 4.08 -38.32 5.08
C GLN A 141 2.96 -38.61 6.08
N HIS A 142 2.08 -39.54 5.69
CA HIS A 142 1.47 -40.50 6.60
C HIS A 142 2.03 -41.87 6.26
N VAL A 143 1.98 -42.79 7.23
CA VAL A 143 2.67 -44.10 7.37
C VAL A 143 3.97 -43.92 8.18
N GLU A 144 4.08 -44.32 9.44
CA GLU A 144 3.78 -45.67 9.95
C GLU A 144 2.81 -45.74 11.14
N GLU A 145 2.05 -46.85 11.13
CA GLU A 145 1.19 -47.38 12.18
C GLU A 145 2.01 -47.83 13.40
N SER A 146 1.38 -47.82 14.58
CA SER A 146 1.75 -48.63 15.75
C SER A 146 0.49 -49.19 16.39
#